data_AF-A0A938MMD2-F1
#
_entry.id   AF-A0A938MMD2-F1
#
_cell.length_a   1.000
_cell.length_b   1.000
_cell.length_c   1.000
_cell.angle_alpha   90.00
_cell.angle_beta   90.00
_cell.angle_gamma   90.00
#
_symmetry.space_group_name_H-M   'P 1'
#
loop_
_entity.id
_entity.type
_entity.pdbx_description
1 polymer ?
#
loop_
_entity_poly.entity_id
_entity_poly.type
_entity_poly.pdbx_seq_one_letter_code
_entity_poly.pdbx_strand_id
1 'polypeptide(L)'
;MPTQYLPCVLALLLGALAMATSWAEEKKPDWIAREKIRAGWIYHGDGKDKLHFFKKHGLNALITHAGKPEVFDEWAKEARRAGMHLIGVLGFSFDAEKAGMRRCVFGNGYESVVACPTDERFWQERMIEPTVKLAREGMSAEKEISGILIDFELYANSEKGGQIYYTDACYCDACFGGFLKHKNLGDAARPPLGERKKWLKDKGVDAEYHPFLQKQVRALAAKMREAVEAVRK
;
A
#
# COMPACT_ATOMS: atom_id res chain seq x y z
N MET A 1 75.39 43.24 7.63
CA MET A 1 74.96 44.58 7.16
C MET A 1 74.56 44.46 5.70
N PRO A 2 73.45 45.07 5.26
CA PRO A 2 72.17 44.33 5.17
C PRO A 2 71.47 44.44 3.80
N THR A 3 70.31 43.75 3.70
CA THR A 3 69.11 44.00 2.85
C THR A 3 69.27 43.75 1.34
N GLN A 4 68.39 43.01 0.65
CA GLN A 4 66.93 43.07 0.67
C GLN A 4 66.29 41.70 0.34
N TYR A 5 65.35 41.28 1.19
CA TYR A 5 64.37 40.23 0.89
C TYR A 5 63.08 40.91 0.39
N LEU A 6 62.52 40.44 -0.71
CA LEU A 6 61.14 40.72 -1.12
C LEU A 6 60.31 39.44 -0.93
N PRO A 7 59.15 39.48 -0.25
CA PRO A 7 58.29 38.32 -0.06
C PRO A 7 57.25 38.25 -1.19
N CYS A 8 57.19 37.14 -1.92
CA CYS A 8 56.01 36.81 -2.71
C CYS A 8 55.19 35.77 -1.95
N VAL A 9 54.12 36.30 -1.36
CA VAL A 9 52.91 35.66 -0.86
C VAL A 9 52.56 34.40 -1.66
N LEU A 10 52.79 33.21 -1.10
CA LEU A 10 52.16 32.00 -1.59
C LEU A 10 50.90 31.75 -0.75
N ALA A 11 49.77 31.93 -1.41
CA ALA A 11 48.45 31.89 -0.87
C ALA A 11 48.09 30.53 -0.25
N LEU A 12 47.40 30.62 0.88
CA LEU A 12 46.51 29.61 1.46
C LEU A 12 45.75 28.81 0.40
N LEU A 13 46.07 27.53 0.27
CA LEU A 13 45.10 26.52 -0.14
C LEU A 13 44.94 25.55 1.03
N LEU A 14 44.09 25.98 1.98
CA LEU A 14 43.31 25.10 2.83
C LEU A 14 42.47 24.22 1.91
N GLY A 15 43.06 23.11 1.46
CA GLY A 15 42.33 22.01 0.87
C GLY A 15 41.41 21.47 1.95
N ALA A 16 40.16 21.93 1.93
CA ALA A 16 39.07 21.33 2.65
C ALA A 16 39.10 19.83 2.36
N LEU A 17 39.55 19.04 3.34
CA LEU A 17 39.28 17.62 3.38
C LEU A 17 37.75 17.51 3.39
N ALA A 18 37.20 17.24 2.22
CA ALA A 18 35.84 16.80 2.05
C ALA A 18 35.69 15.53 2.88
N MET A 19 35.13 15.67 4.08
CA MET A 19 34.45 14.57 4.75
C MET A 19 33.19 14.26 3.94
N ALA A 20 33.39 13.64 2.78
CA ALA A 20 32.38 12.83 2.15
C ALA A 20 32.28 11.57 3.01
N THR A 21 31.57 11.67 4.13
CA THR A 21 31.01 10.52 4.81
C THR A 21 29.96 9.95 3.87
N SER A 22 30.40 9.13 2.92
CA SER A 22 29.50 8.24 2.18
C SER A 22 29.01 7.19 3.17
N TRP A 23 28.00 7.54 3.95
CA TRP A 23 27.08 6.56 4.51
C TRP A 23 26.30 6.01 3.32
N ALA A 24 26.97 5.15 2.55
CA ALA A 24 26.26 4.24 1.68
C ALA A 24 25.43 3.38 2.63
N GLU A 25 24.16 3.74 2.76
CA GLU A 25 23.14 2.89 3.37
C GLU A 25 23.33 1.51 2.75
N GLU A 26 23.84 0.58 3.55
CA GLU A 26 24.01 -0.81 3.15
C GLU A 26 22.59 -1.31 2.88
N LYS A 27 22.15 -1.21 1.62
CA LYS A 27 20.87 -1.75 1.17
C LYS A 27 20.93 -3.23 1.47
N LYS A 28 20.35 -3.63 2.62
CA LYS A 28 20.19 -5.03 2.99
C LYS A 28 19.75 -5.78 1.73
N PRO A 29 20.48 -6.81 1.30
CA PRO A 29 20.23 -7.44 0.03
C PRO A 29 18.80 -7.97 0.01
N ASP A 30 18.04 -7.53 -0.98
CA ASP A 30 16.62 -7.86 -1.16
C ASP A 30 16.46 -9.38 -1.23
N TRP A 31 15.95 -9.98 -0.14
CA TRP A 31 15.73 -11.42 -0.05
C TRP A 31 14.76 -11.90 -1.14
N ILE A 32 13.85 -11.04 -1.60
CA ILE A 32 12.92 -11.37 -2.69
C ILE A 32 13.70 -11.61 -3.98
N ALA A 33 14.68 -10.75 -4.31
CA ALA A 33 15.49 -10.90 -5.51
C ALA A 33 16.32 -12.19 -5.49
N ARG A 34 16.95 -12.49 -4.35
CA ARG A 34 17.85 -13.64 -4.13
C ARG A 34 17.10 -14.96 -4.00
N GLU A 35 16.08 -15.00 -3.16
CA GLU A 35 15.48 -16.24 -2.67
C GLU A 35 14.16 -16.57 -3.39
N LYS A 36 13.54 -15.57 -4.03
CA LYS A 36 12.16 -15.58 -4.54
C LYS A 36 11.14 -15.83 -3.41
N ILE A 37 9.88 -15.51 -3.68
CA ILE A 37 8.79 -15.78 -2.73
C ILE A 37 8.23 -17.17 -3.01
N ARG A 38 8.30 -18.06 -2.02
CA ARG A 38 7.60 -19.35 -1.99
C ARG A 38 6.75 -19.37 -0.71
N ALA A 39 5.49 -18.97 -0.85
CA ALA A 39 4.63 -18.69 0.29
C ALA A 39 3.55 -19.75 0.50
N GLY A 40 3.23 -20.02 1.77
CA GLY A 40 2.05 -20.75 2.19
C GLY A 40 1.06 -19.82 2.88
N TRP A 41 -0.23 -19.99 2.61
CA TRP A 41 -1.27 -19.32 3.38
C TRP A 41 -1.50 -20.05 4.71
N ILE A 42 -1.54 -19.30 5.82
CA ILE A 42 -1.80 -19.84 7.15
C ILE A 42 -3.04 -19.18 7.77
N TYR A 43 -3.94 -20.01 8.27
CA TYR A 43 -5.19 -19.60 8.91
C TYR A 43 -5.04 -19.59 10.43
N HIS A 44 -5.94 -18.88 11.12
CA HIS A 44 -5.91 -18.77 12.58
C HIS A 44 -6.01 -20.13 13.32
N GLY A 45 -6.59 -21.15 12.68
CA GLY A 45 -6.83 -22.46 13.29
C GLY A 45 -5.72 -23.47 12.98
N ASP A 46 -4.73 -23.07 12.18
CA ASP A 46 -3.62 -23.94 11.84
C ASP A 46 -2.68 -24.09 13.05
N GLY A 47 -2.21 -25.32 13.29
CA GLY A 47 -1.19 -25.58 14.30
C GLY A 47 0.21 -25.17 13.81
N LYS A 48 1.12 -24.93 14.76
CA LYS A 48 2.52 -24.54 14.49
C LYS A 48 3.27 -25.56 13.62
N ASP A 49 2.83 -26.82 13.63
CA ASP A 49 3.36 -27.89 12.78
C ASP A 49 3.24 -27.57 11.28
N LYS A 50 2.29 -26.70 10.87
CA LYS A 50 2.23 -26.23 9.49
C LYS A 50 3.47 -25.46 9.05
N LEU A 51 4.14 -24.72 9.94
CA LEU A 51 5.41 -24.07 9.58
C LEU A 51 6.47 -25.11 9.24
N HIS A 52 6.55 -26.18 10.03
CA HIS A 52 7.49 -27.27 9.75
C HIS A 52 7.18 -27.92 8.39
N PHE A 53 5.90 -28.19 8.11
CA PHE A 53 5.44 -28.67 6.81
C PHE A 53 5.88 -27.73 5.67
N PHE A 54 5.58 -26.43 5.78
CA PHE A 54 5.97 -25.44 4.78
C PHE A 54 7.47 -25.40 4.53
N LYS A 55 8.29 -25.39 5.59
CA LYS A 55 9.75 -25.43 5.45
C LYS A 55 10.25 -26.72 4.79
N LYS A 56 9.70 -27.87 5.19
CA LYS A 56 10.04 -29.17 4.61
C LYS A 56 9.77 -29.23 3.11
N HIS A 57 8.76 -28.49 2.65
CA HIS A 57 8.39 -28.36 1.23
C HIS A 57 9.02 -27.15 0.53
N GLY A 58 10.05 -26.53 1.14
CA GLY A 58 10.85 -25.49 0.51
C GLY A 58 10.20 -24.10 0.49
N LEU A 59 9.09 -23.89 1.20
CA LEU A 59 8.51 -22.55 1.37
C LEU A 59 9.39 -21.73 2.31
N ASN A 60 9.55 -20.44 2.00
CA ASN A 60 10.34 -19.48 2.78
C ASN A 60 9.50 -18.32 3.33
N ALA A 61 8.22 -18.25 2.99
CA ALA A 61 7.32 -17.19 3.43
C ALA A 61 5.98 -17.72 3.93
N LEU A 62 5.37 -16.98 4.84
CA LEU A 62 4.01 -17.16 5.34
C LEU A 62 3.18 -15.95 4.94
N ILE A 63 1.93 -16.20 4.54
CA ILE A 63 0.94 -15.15 4.31
C ILE A 63 -0.23 -15.40 5.26
N THR A 64 -0.63 -14.38 6.01
CA THR A 64 -1.80 -14.44 6.87
C THR A 64 -2.47 -13.08 7.04
N HIS A 65 -3.73 -13.07 7.46
CA HIS A 65 -4.50 -11.85 7.65
C HIS A 65 -3.98 -11.06 8.87
N ALA A 66 -3.70 -9.77 8.69
CA ALA A 66 -3.17 -8.90 9.75
C ALA A 66 -4.27 -8.18 10.57
N GLY A 67 -5.55 -8.35 10.21
CA GLY A 67 -6.67 -7.70 10.92
C GLY A 67 -7.04 -8.29 12.28
N LYS A 68 -6.39 -9.37 12.74
CA LYS A 68 -6.50 -9.90 14.11
C LYS A 68 -5.12 -9.78 14.78
N PRO A 69 -4.84 -8.66 15.49
CA PRO A 69 -3.49 -8.33 15.95
C PRO A 69 -2.85 -9.42 16.82
N GLU A 70 -3.61 -10.06 17.69
CA GLU A 70 -3.16 -11.14 18.58
C GLU A 70 -2.71 -12.39 17.81
N VAL A 71 -3.48 -12.80 16.81
CA VAL A 71 -3.15 -13.95 15.95
C VAL A 71 -1.95 -13.63 15.07
N PHE A 72 -1.92 -12.40 14.52
CA PHE A 72 -0.81 -11.96 13.69
C PHE A 72 0.50 -11.86 14.49
N ASP A 73 0.44 -11.37 15.73
CA ASP A 73 1.60 -11.27 16.63
C ASP A 73 2.19 -12.65 16.95
N GLU A 74 1.35 -13.66 17.19
CA GLU A 74 1.80 -15.03 17.38
C GLU A 74 2.54 -15.53 16.12
N TRP A 75 1.96 -15.37 14.94
CA TRP A 75 2.61 -15.80 13.71
C TRP A 75 3.89 -15.04 13.41
N ALA A 76 3.99 -13.75 13.76
CA ALA A 76 5.22 -12.98 13.60
C ALA A 76 6.37 -13.53 14.47
N LYS A 77 6.06 -13.98 15.68
CA LYS A 77 7.04 -14.63 16.58
C LYS A 77 7.41 -16.04 16.10
N GLU A 78 6.43 -16.82 15.64
CA GLU A 78 6.72 -18.17 15.13
C GLU A 78 7.49 -18.15 13.81
N ALA A 79 7.16 -17.22 12.90
CA ALA A 79 7.90 -17.00 11.66
C ALA A 79 9.38 -16.66 11.96
N ARG A 80 9.61 -15.80 12.95
CA ARG A 80 10.96 -15.45 13.43
C ARG A 80 11.72 -16.67 13.93
N ARG A 81 11.13 -17.48 14.81
CA ARG A 81 11.75 -18.71 15.34
C ARG A 81 12.02 -19.73 14.24
N ALA A 82 11.12 -19.83 13.26
CA ALA A 82 11.25 -20.72 12.13
C ALA A 82 12.22 -20.20 11.06
N GLY A 83 12.66 -18.94 11.11
CA GLY A 83 13.46 -18.33 10.05
C GLY A 83 12.71 -18.25 8.72
N MET A 84 11.41 -17.92 8.77
CA MET A 84 10.55 -17.71 7.59
C MET A 84 10.11 -16.26 7.54
N HIS A 85 10.00 -15.69 6.34
CA HIS A 85 9.44 -14.36 6.14
C HIS A 85 7.93 -14.36 6.42
N LEU A 86 7.40 -13.33 7.08
CA LEU A 86 5.96 -13.14 7.25
C LEU A 86 5.47 -11.96 6.41
N ILE A 87 4.37 -12.17 5.69
CA ILE A 87 3.66 -11.14 4.93
C ILE A 87 2.24 -11.02 5.50
N GLY A 88 1.91 -9.84 6.01
CA GLY A 88 0.57 -9.54 6.53
C GLY A 88 -0.39 -9.08 5.45
N VAL A 89 -1.60 -9.63 5.43
CA VAL A 89 -2.65 -9.24 4.47
C VAL A 89 -3.56 -8.19 5.09
N LEU A 90 -3.76 -7.09 4.35
CA LEU A 90 -4.78 -6.08 4.62
C LEU A 90 -5.79 -6.09 3.47
N GLY A 91 -7.06 -6.32 3.79
CA GLY A 91 -8.12 -6.47 2.80
C GLY A 91 -8.93 -5.20 2.53
N PHE A 92 -9.34 -5.02 1.28
CA PHE A 92 -10.34 -4.04 0.86
C PHE A 92 -11.78 -4.47 1.16
N SER A 93 -12.00 -5.74 1.52
CA SER A 93 -13.27 -6.23 2.05
C SER A 93 -13.57 -5.60 3.42
N PHE A 94 -14.17 -4.42 3.40
CA PHE A 94 -14.48 -3.61 4.58
C PHE A 94 -15.88 -3.02 4.47
N ASP A 95 -16.67 -3.08 5.55
CA ASP A 95 -17.99 -2.47 5.61
C ASP A 95 -17.89 -0.95 5.85
N ALA A 96 -17.79 -0.21 4.75
CA ALA A 96 -17.73 1.25 4.74
C ALA A 96 -19.06 1.90 5.13
N GLU A 97 -20.20 1.24 4.89
CA GLU A 97 -21.51 1.71 5.34
C GLU A 97 -21.55 1.83 6.85
N LYS A 98 -21.21 0.74 7.56
CA LYS A 98 -21.16 0.73 9.02
C LYS A 98 -20.14 1.71 9.59
N ALA A 99 -19.05 1.96 8.87
CA ALA A 99 -18.00 2.88 9.29
C ALA A 99 -18.27 4.35 8.95
N GLY A 100 -19.38 4.66 8.24
CA GLY A 100 -19.69 6.00 7.76
C GLY A 100 -18.63 6.53 6.80
N MET A 101 -18.04 5.65 5.99
CA MET A 101 -17.07 5.99 4.93
C MET A 101 -17.76 6.00 3.57
N ARG A 102 -17.14 6.68 2.59
CA ARG A 102 -17.70 6.74 1.24
C ARG A 102 -17.76 5.35 0.62
N ARG A 103 -18.92 5.00 0.11
CA ARG A 103 -19.22 3.70 -0.48
C ARG A 103 -18.85 3.63 -1.96
N CYS A 104 -18.53 2.43 -2.40
CA CYS A 104 -18.33 2.12 -3.81
C CYS A 104 -19.68 2.10 -4.53
N VAL A 105 -19.73 2.66 -5.73
CA VAL A 105 -20.89 2.54 -6.65
C VAL A 105 -20.41 1.83 -7.92
N PHE A 106 -21.07 0.75 -8.29
CA PHE A 106 -20.77 0.02 -9.52
C PHE A 106 -21.44 0.65 -10.74
N GLY A 107 -21.00 0.28 -11.94
CA GLY A 107 -21.49 0.88 -13.20
C GLY A 107 -22.98 0.66 -13.48
N ASN A 108 -23.63 -0.27 -12.79
CA ASN A 108 -25.09 -0.47 -12.80
C ASN A 108 -25.84 0.42 -11.77
N GLY A 109 -25.13 1.26 -11.02
CA GLY A 109 -25.68 2.12 -9.98
C GLY A 109 -25.83 1.46 -8.62
N TYR A 110 -25.46 0.18 -8.48
CA TYR A 110 -25.48 -0.49 -7.17
C TYR A 110 -24.48 0.18 -6.23
N GLU A 111 -24.99 0.73 -5.14
CA GLU A 111 -24.19 1.26 -4.05
C GLU A 111 -23.87 0.14 -3.06
N SER A 112 -22.60 -0.26 -3.03
CA SER A 112 -22.11 -1.38 -2.24
C SER A 112 -21.74 -0.95 -0.82
N VAL A 113 -21.71 -1.91 0.10
CA VAL A 113 -21.19 -1.67 1.46
C VAL A 113 -19.68 -1.43 1.49
N VAL A 114 -18.94 -1.81 0.44
CA VAL A 114 -17.48 -1.66 0.44
C VAL A 114 -17.04 -0.23 0.22
N ALA A 115 -15.83 0.09 0.69
CA ALA A 115 -15.27 1.42 0.54
C ALA A 115 -15.07 1.79 -0.93
N CYS A 116 -15.27 3.07 -1.23
CA CYS A 116 -14.83 3.66 -2.48
C CYS A 116 -13.29 3.57 -2.55
N PRO A 117 -12.71 3.06 -3.66
CA PRO A 117 -11.27 2.79 -3.74
C PRO A 117 -10.42 4.07 -3.73
N THR A 118 -11.03 5.25 -3.91
CA THR A 118 -10.36 6.56 -3.83
C THR A 118 -10.67 7.32 -2.54
N ASP A 119 -11.35 6.68 -1.57
CA ASP A 119 -11.66 7.32 -0.29
C ASP A 119 -10.41 7.50 0.58
N GLU A 120 -9.98 8.75 0.77
CA GLU A 120 -8.75 9.04 1.50
C GLU A 120 -8.83 8.63 2.97
N ARG A 121 -10.01 8.70 3.59
CA ARG A 121 -10.22 8.30 4.99
C ARG A 121 -10.06 6.79 5.14
N PHE A 122 -10.65 6.01 4.24
CA PHE A 122 -10.44 4.57 4.17
C PHE A 122 -8.96 4.22 4.02
N TRP A 123 -8.26 4.86 3.07
CA TRP A 123 -6.84 4.63 2.88
C TRP A 123 -6.03 4.98 4.14
N GLN A 124 -6.30 6.12 4.77
CA GLN A 124 -5.60 6.54 5.98
C GLN A 124 -5.81 5.54 7.13
N GLU A 125 -7.07 5.30 7.51
CA GLU A 125 -7.43 4.54 8.72
C GLU A 125 -7.27 3.02 8.55
N ARG A 126 -7.48 2.49 7.34
CA ARG A 126 -7.58 1.04 7.09
C ARG A 126 -6.39 0.45 6.35
N MET A 127 -5.63 1.27 5.63
CA MET A 127 -4.48 0.81 4.86
C MET A 127 -3.18 1.39 5.43
N ILE A 128 -3.03 2.72 5.48
CA ILE A 128 -1.78 3.41 5.82
C ILE A 128 -1.42 3.20 7.29
N GLU A 129 -2.29 3.57 8.23
CA GLU A 129 -2.00 3.47 9.66
C GLU A 129 -1.70 2.03 10.11
N PRO A 130 -2.50 1.02 9.74
CA PRO A 130 -2.17 -0.37 10.06
C PRO A 130 -0.84 -0.82 9.46
N THR A 131 -0.54 -0.44 8.21
CA THR A 131 0.72 -0.80 7.57
C THR A 131 1.92 -0.16 8.26
N VAL A 132 1.82 1.12 8.63
CA VAL A 132 2.87 1.83 9.39
C VAL A 132 3.08 1.18 10.75
N LYS A 133 2.00 0.79 11.44
CA LYS A 133 2.10 0.04 12.71
C LYS A 133 2.85 -1.28 12.51
N LEU A 134 2.48 -2.07 11.51
CA LEU A 134 3.13 -3.35 11.21
C LEU A 134 4.60 -3.17 10.81
N ALA A 135 4.92 -2.13 10.06
CA ALA A 135 6.29 -1.78 9.73
C ALA A 135 7.14 -1.47 10.97
N ARG A 136 6.60 -0.71 11.95
CA ARG A 136 7.27 -0.45 13.23
C ARG A 136 7.48 -1.72 14.03
N GLU A 137 6.47 -2.59 14.10
CA GLU A 137 6.57 -3.87 14.79
C GLU A 137 7.62 -4.79 14.15
N GLY A 138 7.76 -4.75 12.83
CA GLY A 138 8.76 -5.50 12.07
C GLY A 138 10.20 -5.06 12.31
N MET A 139 10.42 -3.90 12.95
CA MET A 139 11.76 -3.45 13.36
C MET A 139 12.23 -4.11 14.67
N SER A 140 11.35 -4.82 15.39
CA SER A 140 11.72 -5.56 16.60
C SER A 140 12.57 -6.79 16.29
N ALA A 141 13.49 -7.15 17.19
CA ALA A 141 14.25 -8.39 17.10
C ALA A 141 13.40 -9.66 17.37
N GLU A 142 12.23 -9.50 18.00
CA GLU A 142 11.35 -10.58 18.44
C GLU A 142 10.35 -11.04 17.39
N LYS A 143 10.09 -10.21 16.37
CA LYS A 143 9.08 -10.45 15.36
C LYS A 143 9.71 -10.50 13.98
N GLU A 144 9.11 -11.28 13.10
CA GLU A 144 9.40 -11.26 11.67
C GLU A 144 8.19 -10.73 10.93
N ILE A 145 8.37 -9.59 10.24
CA ILE A 145 7.37 -8.97 9.37
C ILE A 145 8.14 -8.40 8.19
N SER A 146 8.16 -9.16 7.09
CA SER A 146 8.93 -8.86 5.90
C SER A 146 8.15 -8.04 4.87
N GLY A 147 6.82 -8.00 4.97
CA GLY A 147 6.02 -7.23 4.02
C GLY A 147 4.53 -7.23 4.32
N ILE A 148 3.80 -6.52 3.46
CA ILE A 148 2.34 -6.42 3.46
C ILE A 148 1.84 -6.76 2.06
N LEU A 149 0.75 -7.52 2.00
CA LEU A 149 -0.01 -7.80 0.79
C LEU A 149 -1.37 -7.12 0.91
N ILE A 150 -1.77 -6.40 -0.14
CA ILE A 150 -3.09 -5.80 -0.23
C ILE A 150 -4.00 -6.79 -0.96
N ASP A 151 -5.05 -7.21 -0.29
CA ASP A 151 -6.10 -8.04 -0.88
C ASP A 151 -7.25 -7.17 -1.39
N PHE A 152 -7.55 -7.29 -2.68
CA PHE A 152 -8.60 -6.53 -3.36
C PHE A 152 -9.91 -7.31 -3.51
N GLU A 153 -10.02 -8.50 -2.91
CA GLU A 153 -11.25 -9.30 -2.91
C GLU A 153 -12.28 -8.68 -1.96
N LEU A 154 -13.48 -8.40 -2.49
CA LEU A 154 -14.55 -7.65 -1.84
C LEU A 154 -15.58 -8.57 -1.18
N TYR A 155 -15.13 -9.50 -0.32
CA TYR A 155 -16.01 -10.51 0.28
C TYR A 155 -17.16 -9.96 1.12
N ALA A 156 -17.04 -8.77 1.71
CA ALA A 156 -18.14 -8.08 2.41
C ALA A 156 -19.33 -7.78 1.49
N ASN A 157 -19.14 -7.87 0.17
CA ASN A 157 -20.13 -7.64 -0.87
C ASN A 157 -20.83 -8.91 -1.37
N SER A 158 -20.29 -10.10 -1.05
CA SER A 158 -20.67 -11.37 -1.68
C SER A 158 -22.11 -11.79 -1.35
N GLU A 159 -22.55 -11.58 -0.11
CA GLU A 159 -23.91 -11.90 0.34
C GLU A 159 -24.97 -10.89 -0.16
N LYS A 160 -24.54 -9.75 -0.70
CA LYS A 160 -25.41 -8.66 -1.16
C LYS A 160 -25.51 -8.56 -2.69
N GLY A 161 -25.07 -9.60 -3.40
CA GLY A 161 -25.14 -9.68 -4.87
C GLY A 161 -24.18 -8.73 -5.60
N GLY A 162 -23.18 -8.20 -4.89
CA GLY A 162 -22.22 -7.27 -5.45
C GLY A 162 -21.01 -7.96 -6.08
N GLN A 163 -20.16 -7.19 -6.77
CA GLN A 163 -18.95 -7.71 -7.39
C GLN A 163 -17.86 -7.99 -6.36
N ILE A 164 -17.06 -9.03 -6.61
CA ILE A 164 -15.88 -9.41 -5.79
C ILE A 164 -14.68 -8.50 -6.09
N TYR A 165 -14.65 -7.82 -7.24
CA TYR A 165 -13.54 -6.96 -7.65
C TYR A 165 -14.04 -5.60 -8.17
N TYR A 166 -13.16 -4.59 -8.16
CA TYR A 166 -13.40 -3.26 -8.72
C TYR A 166 -13.29 -3.22 -10.26
N THR A 167 -13.92 -4.16 -10.98
CA THR A 167 -13.81 -4.24 -12.45
C THR A 167 -14.67 -3.18 -13.16
N ASP A 168 -15.73 -2.69 -12.52
CA ASP A 168 -16.63 -1.65 -13.04
C ASP A 168 -17.02 -0.65 -11.96
N ALA A 169 -16.02 -0.05 -11.31
CA ALA A 169 -16.16 0.84 -10.17
C ALA A 169 -15.06 1.92 -10.18
N CYS A 170 -15.24 3.07 -9.54
CA CYS A 170 -16.37 3.50 -8.72
C CYS A 170 -17.06 4.71 -9.33
N TYR A 171 -18.39 4.71 -9.39
CA TYR A 171 -19.23 5.75 -9.97
C TYR A 171 -19.89 6.66 -8.92
N CYS A 172 -19.38 6.72 -7.68
CA CYS A 172 -19.95 7.58 -6.64
C CYS A 172 -19.74 9.07 -6.98
N ASP A 173 -20.46 9.95 -6.28
CA ASP A 173 -20.47 11.39 -6.57
C ASP A 173 -19.09 12.03 -6.57
N ALA A 174 -18.23 11.62 -5.64
CA ALA A 174 -16.86 12.13 -5.56
C ALA A 174 -16.00 11.66 -6.76
N CYS A 175 -16.09 10.38 -7.14
CA CYS A 175 -15.31 9.84 -8.26
C CYS A 175 -15.78 10.44 -9.59
N PHE A 176 -17.09 10.44 -9.82
CA PHE A 176 -17.70 10.98 -11.02
C PHE A 176 -17.48 12.49 -11.13
N GLY A 177 -17.83 13.25 -10.08
CA GLY A 177 -17.63 14.71 -10.05
C GLY A 177 -16.17 15.12 -10.16
N GLY A 178 -15.25 14.37 -9.53
CA GLY A 178 -13.81 14.59 -9.68
C GLY A 178 -13.35 14.45 -11.14
N PHE A 179 -13.89 13.47 -11.87
CA PHE A 179 -13.58 13.30 -13.30
C PHE A 179 -14.18 14.42 -14.16
N LEU A 180 -15.44 14.81 -13.92
CA LEU A 180 -16.07 15.90 -14.68
C LEU A 180 -15.28 17.21 -14.51
N LYS A 181 -14.83 17.49 -13.28
CA LYS A 181 -13.95 18.63 -12.99
C LYS A 181 -12.63 18.52 -13.75
N HIS A 182 -12.00 17.34 -13.75
CA HIS A 182 -10.74 17.11 -14.48
C HIS A 182 -10.88 17.34 -15.99
N LYS A 183 -12.04 16.98 -16.57
CA LYS A 183 -12.33 17.14 -18.00
C LYS A 183 -12.95 18.49 -18.37
N ASN A 184 -13.11 19.41 -17.41
CA ASN A 184 -13.84 20.68 -17.59
C ASN A 184 -15.26 20.49 -18.17
N LEU A 185 -15.93 19.40 -17.82
CA LEU A 185 -17.29 19.09 -18.27
C LEU A 185 -18.39 19.71 -17.37
N GLY A 186 -17.98 20.47 -16.35
CA GLY A 186 -18.88 21.20 -15.44
C GLY A 186 -19.80 20.30 -14.61
N ASP A 187 -20.69 20.92 -13.84
CA ASP A 187 -21.84 20.26 -13.21
C ASP A 187 -22.98 20.03 -14.23
N ALA A 188 -22.64 19.50 -15.41
CA ALA A 188 -23.65 18.96 -16.30
C ALA A 188 -24.57 18.04 -15.48
N ALA A 189 -25.90 18.19 -15.62
CA ALA A 189 -26.90 17.52 -14.80
C ALA A 189 -26.44 16.10 -14.46
N ARG A 190 -26.04 15.89 -13.20
CA ARG A 190 -25.37 14.66 -12.81
C ARG A 190 -26.36 13.52 -13.00
N PRO A 191 -26.12 12.60 -13.96
CA PRO A 191 -27.04 11.51 -14.19
C PRO A 191 -27.15 10.67 -12.90
N PRO A 192 -28.31 10.04 -12.67
CA PRO A 192 -28.48 9.04 -11.62
C PRO A 192 -27.34 8.00 -11.64
N LEU A 193 -27.05 7.38 -10.49
CA LEU A 193 -25.91 6.47 -10.33
C LEU A 193 -25.84 5.40 -11.43
N GLY A 194 -26.98 4.76 -11.75
CA GLY A 194 -27.06 3.72 -12.79
C GLY A 194 -26.92 4.20 -14.22
N GLU A 195 -26.99 5.51 -14.47
CA GLU A 195 -26.88 6.10 -15.80
C GLU A 195 -25.49 6.67 -16.09
N ARG A 196 -24.63 6.83 -15.08
CA ARG A 196 -23.31 7.45 -15.22
C ARG A 196 -22.42 6.78 -16.26
N LYS A 197 -22.40 5.44 -16.29
CA LYS A 197 -21.62 4.69 -17.28
C LYS A 197 -22.12 4.94 -18.70
N LYS A 198 -23.44 4.95 -18.92
CA LYS A 198 -24.03 5.29 -20.22
C LYS A 198 -23.72 6.73 -20.60
N TRP A 199 -23.87 7.66 -19.66
CA TRP A 199 -23.58 9.07 -19.89
C TRP A 199 -22.13 9.31 -20.36
N LEU A 200 -21.15 8.64 -19.73
CA LEU A 200 -19.74 8.76 -20.15
C LEU A 200 -19.54 8.28 -21.59
N LYS A 201 -20.23 7.20 -22.00
CA LYS A 201 -20.21 6.70 -23.38
C LYS A 201 -20.83 7.70 -24.34
N ASP A 202 -21.99 8.25 -23.99
CA ASP A 202 -22.70 9.23 -24.81
C ASP A 202 -21.88 10.53 -24.99
N LYS A 203 -21.02 10.85 -24.01
CA LYS A 203 -20.07 11.97 -24.08
C LYS A 203 -18.72 11.61 -24.71
N GLY A 204 -18.48 10.35 -25.06
CA GLY A 204 -17.23 9.87 -25.66
C GLY A 204 -16.01 9.94 -24.73
N VAL A 205 -16.21 9.86 -23.41
CA VAL A 205 -15.15 9.99 -22.39
C VAL A 205 -15.04 8.77 -21.46
N ASP A 206 -15.76 7.68 -21.75
CA ASP A 206 -15.78 6.47 -20.92
C ASP A 206 -14.42 5.77 -20.85
N ALA A 207 -13.68 5.73 -21.95
CA ALA A 207 -12.34 5.14 -22.01
C ALA A 207 -11.31 5.85 -21.09
N GLU A 208 -11.55 7.12 -20.75
CA GLU A 208 -10.65 7.91 -19.90
C GLU A 208 -11.01 7.84 -18.40
N TYR A 209 -12.23 7.40 -18.08
CA TYR A 209 -12.76 7.45 -16.72
C TYR A 209 -12.00 6.55 -15.74
N HIS A 210 -11.88 5.26 -16.04
CA HIS A 210 -11.18 4.32 -15.16
C HIS A 210 -9.67 4.61 -15.06
N PRO A 211 -8.94 4.97 -16.13
CA PRO A 211 -7.56 5.44 -16.01
C PRO A 211 -7.40 6.63 -15.05
N PHE A 212 -8.34 7.58 -15.05
CA PHE A 212 -8.36 8.68 -14.10
C PHE A 212 -8.50 8.19 -12.65
N LEU A 213 -9.41 7.25 -12.37
CA LEU A 213 -9.56 6.67 -11.04
C LEU A 213 -8.32 5.86 -10.62
N GLN A 214 -7.75 5.07 -11.53
CA GLN A 214 -6.52 4.31 -11.28
C GLN A 214 -5.37 5.22 -10.87
N LYS A 215 -5.24 6.42 -11.47
CA LYS A 215 -4.24 7.41 -11.07
C LYS A 215 -4.41 7.84 -9.61
N GLN A 216 -5.64 8.04 -9.15
CA GLN A 216 -5.93 8.40 -7.77
C GLN A 216 -5.59 7.25 -6.80
N VAL A 217 -6.00 6.02 -7.12
CA VAL A 217 -5.66 4.83 -6.33
C VAL A 217 -4.14 4.64 -6.24
N ARG A 218 -3.41 4.81 -7.35
CA ARG A 218 -1.93 4.75 -7.37
C ARG A 218 -1.30 5.83 -6.50
N ALA A 219 -1.84 7.04 -6.48
CA ALA A 219 -1.35 8.10 -5.62
C ALA A 219 -1.53 7.75 -4.13
N LEU A 220 -2.67 7.15 -3.75
CA LEU A 220 -2.92 6.71 -2.38
C LEU A 220 -2.01 5.53 -1.98
N ALA A 221 -1.78 4.59 -2.89
CA ALA A 221 -0.79 3.52 -2.69
C ALA A 221 0.64 4.04 -2.56
N ALA A 222 1.01 5.09 -3.30
CA ALA A 222 2.31 5.75 -3.16
C ALA A 222 2.45 6.43 -1.79
N LYS A 223 1.42 7.17 -1.32
CA LYS A 223 1.40 7.74 0.04
C LYS A 223 1.60 6.65 1.11
N MET A 224 0.96 5.49 0.95
CA MET A 224 1.16 4.35 1.86
C MET A 224 2.60 3.85 1.86
N ARG A 225 3.22 3.70 0.68
CA ARG A 225 4.64 3.32 0.57
C ARG A 225 5.56 4.32 1.26
N GLU A 226 5.39 5.61 0.98
CA GLU A 226 6.19 6.69 1.58
C GLU A 226 6.07 6.69 3.10
N ALA A 227 4.86 6.50 3.63
CA ALA A 227 4.62 6.43 5.08
C ALA A 227 5.34 5.23 5.74
N VAL A 228 5.41 4.09 5.06
CA VAL A 228 6.17 2.91 5.52
C VAL A 228 7.67 3.16 5.46
N GLU A 229 8.17 3.72 4.35
CA GLU A 229 9.59 4.03 4.19
C GLU A 229 10.08 5.02 5.25
N ALA A 230 9.22 5.95 5.67
CA ALA A 230 9.51 6.89 6.74
C ALA A 230 9.71 6.24 8.12
N VAL A 231 9.26 4.99 8.34
CA VAL A 231 9.51 4.26 9.60
C VAL A 231 10.98 3.89 9.78
N ARG A 232 11.75 3.78 8.68
CA ARG A 232 13.17 3.41 8.70
C ARG A 232 14.11 4.58 8.99
N LYS A 233 13.62 5.81 8.88
CA LYS A 233 14.40 7.04 9.09
C LYS A 233 14.45 7.39 10.57
#